data_AF-A0A928FJP7-F1
#
_entry.id   AF-A0A928FJP7-F1
#
_cell.length_a   1.000
_cell.length_b   1.000
_cell.length_c   1.000
_cell.angle_alpha   90.00
_cell.angle_beta   90.00
_cell.angle_gamma   90.00
#
_symmetry.space_group_name_H-M   'P 1'
#
loop_
_entity.id
_entity.type
_entity.pdbx_description
1 polymer ?
#
loop_
_entity_poly.entity_id
_entity_poly.type
_entity_poly.pdbx_seq_one_letter_code
_entity_poly.pdbx_strand_id
1 'polypeptide(L)'
;MKREIKYSNDMPRLLYTFFITFSDMGMPSFDKFARSIGATLDDILQFRKHREFERAYRECNEIRRDYLIDAALTRRYDPSFSKFLLSAEFGMGEKDKEREDTDLKVTLEVISDGNEA
;
A
#
# COMPACT_ATOMS: atom_id res chain seq x y z
N MET A 1 4.03 24.82 22.90
CA MET A 1 5.32 25.12 22.24
C MET A 1 5.54 24.07 21.16
N LYS A 2 5.38 24.39 19.87
CA LYS A 2 5.79 23.49 18.78
C LYS A 2 7.33 23.52 18.74
N ARG A 3 7.99 22.39 18.98
CA ARG A 3 9.42 22.26 18.68
C ARG A 3 9.54 22.14 17.17
N GLU A 4 10.26 23.06 16.56
CA GLU A 4 10.54 23.03 15.13
C GLU A 4 11.64 21.99 14.89
N ILE A 5 11.27 20.85 14.30
CA ILE A 5 12.26 19.82 13.94
C ILE A 5 12.90 20.21 12.62
N LYS A 6 14.23 20.32 12.66
CA LYS A 6 15.05 20.62 11.49
C LYS A 6 15.52 19.33 10.85
N TYR A 7 15.65 19.37 9.53
CA TYR A 7 16.26 18.29 8.78
C TYR A 7 17.71 18.06 9.23
N SER A 8 18.08 16.78 9.37
CA SER A 8 19.45 16.34 9.62
C SER A 8 19.84 15.32 8.56
N ASN A 9 21.13 15.25 8.22
CA ASN A 9 21.67 14.27 7.27
C ASN A 9 21.50 12.82 7.75
N ASP A 10 21.21 12.60 9.04
CA ASP A 10 20.90 11.27 9.57
C ASP A 10 19.44 10.85 9.31
N MET A 11 18.54 11.77 8.95
CA MET A 11 17.11 11.49 8.78
C MET A 11 16.80 10.37 7.78
N PRO A 12 17.48 10.25 6.61
CA PRO A 12 17.27 9.13 5.70
C PRO A 12 17.59 7.78 6.36
N ARG A 13 18.70 7.71 7.09
CA ARG A 13 19.13 6.49 7.80
C ARG A 13 18.16 6.14 8.93
N LEU A 14 17.71 7.14 9.69
CA LEU A 14 16.73 6.94 10.77
C LEU A 14 15.40 6.44 10.24
N LEU A 15 14.90 7.04 9.14
CA LEU A 15 13.67 6.60 8.48
C LEU A 15 13.78 5.15 8.02
N TYR A 16 14.84 4.81 7.29
CA TYR A 16 15.05 3.45 6.82
C TYR A 16 15.14 2.44 7.97
N THR A 17 15.94 2.77 8.99
CA THR A 17 16.10 1.93 10.19
C THR A 17 14.75 1.71 10.89
N PHE A 18 13.94 2.76 11.01
CA PHE A 18 12.61 2.67 11.60
C PHE A 18 11.74 1.68 10.84
N PHE A 19 11.71 1.72 9.51
CA PHE A 19 10.86 0.83 8.70
C PHE A 19 11.29 -0.64 8.76
N ILE A 20 12.58 -0.94 8.76
CA ILE A 20 13.08 -2.33 8.80
C ILE A 20 13.05 -2.97 10.20
N THR A 21 13.11 -2.15 11.26
CA THR A 21 13.11 -2.64 12.65
C THR A 21 11.74 -2.55 13.32
N PHE A 22 10.75 -1.99 12.63
CA PHE A 22 9.40 -1.85 13.17
C PHE A 22 8.81 -3.23 13.47
N SER A 23 8.64 -3.52 14.76
CA SER A 23 8.23 -4.84 15.27
C SER A 23 6.92 -4.81 16.06
N ASP A 24 6.32 -3.64 16.25
CA ASP A 24 4.99 -3.52 16.87
C ASP A 24 3.94 -4.28 16.05
N MET A 25 2.84 -4.67 16.71
CA MET A 25 1.65 -5.28 16.08
C MET A 25 1.01 -4.30 15.08
N GLY A 26 1.55 -4.26 13.86
CA GLY A 26 1.05 -3.43 12.78
C GLY A 26 2.11 -3.12 11.72
N MET A 27 1.75 -2.21 10.82
CA MET A 27 2.61 -1.77 9.71
C MET A 27 3.37 -0.48 10.09
N PRO A 28 4.65 -0.33 9.67
CA PRO A 28 5.33 0.96 9.76
C PRO A 28 4.62 2.01 8.91
N SER A 29 4.62 3.26 9.36
CA SER A 29 4.07 4.38 8.59
C SER A 29 4.88 5.65 8.84
N PHE A 30 4.83 6.58 7.88
CA PHE A 30 5.51 7.86 8.00
C PHE A 30 4.98 8.71 9.15
N ASP A 31 3.68 8.59 9.48
CA ASP A 31 3.11 9.26 10.65
C ASP A 31 3.66 8.69 11.96
N LYS A 32 3.82 7.37 12.07
CA LYS A 32 4.46 6.74 13.24
C LYS A 32 5.92 7.13 13.36
N PHE A 33 6.64 7.19 12.25
CA PHE A 33 8.02 7.70 12.23
C PHE A 33 8.08 9.17 12.67
N ALA A 34 7.19 10.03 12.15
CA ALA A 34 7.14 11.42 12.55
C ALA A 34 6.96 11.54 14.07
N ARG A 35 5.99 10.81 14.65
CA ARG A 35 5.76 10.78 16.09
C ARG A 35 6.96 10.28 16.88
N SER A 36 7.69 9.28 16.38
CA SER A 36 8.84 8.69 17.09
C SER A 36 10.01 9.67 17.21
N ILE A 37 10.17 10.60 16.26
CA ILE A 37 11.19 11.65 16.32
C ILE A 37 10.66 12.98 16.89
N GLY A 38 9.36 13.06 17.23
CA GLY A 38 8.70 14.28 17.70
C GLY A 38 8.34 15.29 16.60
N ALA A 39 8.27 14.84 15.35
CA ALA A 39 7.87 15.62 14.17
C ALA A 39 6.39 15.40 13.83
N THR A 40 5.90 16.19 12.89
CA THR A 40 4.60 15.99 12.23
C THR A 40 4.78 15.34 10.86
N LEU A 41 3.69 14.79 10.30
CA LEU A 41 3.71 14.26 8.94
C LEU A 41 4.08 15.35 7.91
N ASP A 42 3.64 16.59 8.13
CA ASP A 42 3.98 17.72 7.26
C ASP A 42 5.48 17.98 7.23
N ASP A 43 6.17 17.85 8.38
CA ASP A 43 7.63 17.98 8.44
C ASP A 43 8.32 16.90 7.61
N ILE A 44 7.84 15.64 7.70
CA ILE A 44 8.34 14.53 6.88
C ILE A 44 8.14 14.80 5.39
N LEU A 45 6.98 15.32 5.01
CA LEU A 45 6.70 15.69 3.62
C LEU A 45 7.60 16.83 3.14
N GLN A 46 7.95 17.78 4.02
CA GLN A 46 8.91 18.83 3.68
C GLN A 46 10.33 18.28 3.49
N PHE A 47 10.75 17.29 4.29
CA PHE A 47 12.07 16.67 4.18
C PHE A 47 12.30 15.97 2.84
N ARG A 48 11.24 15.57 2.13
CA ARG A 48 11.30 15.02 0.77
C ARG A 48 11.93 15.95 -0.26
N LYS A 49 12.10 17.24 0.03
CA LYS A 49 12.87 18.17 -0.81
C LYS A 49 14.38 17.81 -0.86
N HIS A 50 14.87 17.07 0.12
CA HIS A 50 16.25 16.57 0.17
C HIS A 50 16.34 15.23 -0.58
N ARG A 51 17.23 15.15 -1.58
CA ARG A 51 17.34 14.00 -2.49
C ARG A 51 17.58 12.66 -1.78
N GLU A 52 18.44 12.65 -0.76
CA GLU A 52 18.75 11.42 -0.02
C GLU A 52 17.56 10.96 0.81
N PHE A 53 16.82 11.90 1.40
CA PHE A 53 15.61 11.60 2.15
C PHE A 53 14.49 11.10 1.23
N GLU A 54 14.29 11.73 0.06
CA GLU A 54 13.32 11.25 -0.93
C GLU A 54 13.63 9.83 -1.41
N ARG A 55 14.91 9.50 -1.58
CA ARG A 55 15.32 8.14 -1.92
C ARG A 55 14.92 7.15 -0.81
N ALA A 56 15.30 7.44 0.44
CA ALA A 56 14.93 6.59 1.58
C ALA A 56 13.41 6.49 1.75
N TYR A 57 12.68 7.57 1.51
CA TYR A 57 11.21 7.62 1.55
C TYR A 57 10.59 6.66 0.53
N ARG A 58 11.10 6.62 -0.70
CA ARG A 58 10.65 5.67 -1.73
C ARG A 58 10.95 4.23 -1.35
N GLU A 59 12.17 3.96 -0.89
CA GLU A 59 12.57 2.61 -0.43
C GLU A 59 11.68 2.14 0.74
N CYS A 60 11.34 3.02 1.68
CA CYS A 60 10.42 2.70 2.78
C CYS A 60 8.99 2.46 2.31
N ASN A 61 8.56 3.13 1.23
CA ASN A 61 7.28 2.85 0.60
C ASN A 61 7.26 1.44 -0.01
N GLU A 62 8.33 1.02 -0.68
CA GLU A 62 8.44 -0.36 -1.20
C GLU A 62 8.36 -1.39 -0.06
N ILE A 63 9.07 -1.17 1.06
CA ILE A 63 8.97 -2.03 2.25
C ILE A 63 7.52 -2.12 2.75
N ARG A 64 6.82 -0.98 2.80
CA ARG A 64 5.41 -0.93 3.22
C ARG A 64 4.48 -1.67 2.26
N ARG A 65 4.75 -1.59 0.96
CA ARG A 65 4.03 -2.33 -0.08
C ARG A 65 4.17 -3.84 0.14
N ASP A 66 5.40 -4.30 0.29
CA ASP A 66 5.71 -5.72 0.44
C ASP A 66 5.09 -6.26 1.74
N TYR A 67 5.13 -5.49 2.83
CA TYR A 67 4.41 -5.82 4.06
C TYR A 67 2.90 -6.02 3.85
N LEU A 68 2.23 -5.14 3.09
CA LEU A 68 0.79 -5.24 2.83
C LEU A 68 0.44 -6.49 2.02
N ILE A 69 1.30 -6.84 1.05
CA ILE A 69 1.17 -8.06 0.24
C ILE A 69 1.33 -9.28 1.15
N ASP A 70 2.40 -9.35 1.93
CA ASP A 70 2.66 -10.48 2.84
C ASP A 70 1.55 -10.62 3.90
N ALA A 71 1.09 -9.50 4.46
CA ALA A 71 0.00 -9.49 5.43
C ALA A 71 -1.33 -9.97 4.82
N ALA A 72 -1.60 -9.67 3.54
CA ALA A 72 -2.76 -10.20 2.84
C ALA A 72 -2.63 -11.71 2.56
N LEU A 73 -1.46 -12.15 2.08
CA LEU A 73 -1.19 -13.57 1.78
C LEU A 73 -1.24 -14.44 3.04
N THR A 74 -0.79 -13.92 4.16
CA THR A 74 -0.81 -14.60 5.48
C THR A 74 -2.15 -14.44 6.22
N ARG A 75 -3.16 -13.83 5.59
CA ARG A 75 -4.50 -13.54 6.17
C ARG A 75 -4.45 -12.73 7.47
N ARG A 76 -3.37 -11.97 7.69
CA ARG A 76 -3.28 -11.00 8.80
C ARG A 76 -4.15 -9.77 8.51
N TYR A 77 -4.25 -9.38 7.24
CA TYR A 77 -5.19 -8.37 6.75
C TYR A 77 -6.12 -8.95 5.69
N ASP A 78 -7.29 -8.34 5.56
CA ASP A 78 -8.21 -8.64 4.47
C ASP A 78 -7.57 -8.27 3.11
N PRO A 79 -7.54 -9.21 2.13
CA PRO A 79 -6.92 -8.93 0.82
C PRO A 79 -7.56 -7.77 0.05
N SER A 80 -8.87 -7.56 0.17
CA SER A 80 -9.55 -6.44 -0.48
C SER A 80 -9.14 -5.11 0.14
N PHE A 81 -8.97 -5.06 1.46
CA PHE A 81 -8.41 -3.91 2.16
C PHE A 81 -6.97 -3.61 1.76
N SER A 82 -6.09 -4.62 1.71
CA SER A 82 -4.71 -4.44 1.24
C SER A 82 -4.67 -3.97 -0.23
N LYS A 83 -5.51 -4.56 -1.11
CA LYS A 83 -5.63 -4.12 -2.51
C LYS A 83 -6.05 -2.66 -2.62
N PHE A 84 -7.02 -2.22 -1.82
CA PHE A 84 -7.45 -0.82 -1.80
C PHE A 84 -6.31 0.14 -1.43
N LEU A 85 -5.56 -0.15 -0.35
CA LEU A 85 -4.43 0.68 0.07
C LEU A 85 -3.31 0.71 -0.98
N LEU A 86 -2.97 -0.44 -1.54
CA LEU A 86 -1.98 -0.55 -2.62
C LEU A 86 -2.41 0.25 -3.86
N SER A 87 -3.70 0.26 -4.17
CA SER A 87 -4.25 1.01 -5.31
C SER A 87 -4.16 2.51 -5.12
N ALA A 88 -4.53 3.00 -3.93
CA ALA A 88 -4.52 4.43 -3.61
C ALA A 88 -3.09 4.99 -3.50
N GLU A 89 -2.15 4.23 -2.94
CA GLU A 89 -0.82 4.73 -2.62
C GLU A 89 0.24 4.44 -3.68
N PHE A 90 0.12 3.32 -4.41
CA PHE A 90 1.12 2.87 -5.39
C PHE A 90 0.59 2.88 -6.83
N GLY A 91 -0.66 3.29 -7.05
CA GLY A 91 -1.28 3.25 -8.37
C GLY A 91 -1.42 1.83 -8.93
N MET A 92 -1.35 0.80 -8.08
CA MET A 92 -1.56 -0.61 -8.42
C MET A 92 -3.04 -0.98 -8.54
N GLY A 93 -3.93 0.00 -8.52
CA GLY A 93 -5.31 -0.22 -8.86
C GLY A 93 -5.36 -0.74 -10.28
N GLU A 94 -6.19 -1.75 -10.50
CA GLU A 94 -6.83 -1.87 -11.78
C GLU A 94 -7.40 -0.47 -12.05
N LYS A 95 -6.79 0.30 -12.97
CA LYS A 95 -7.61 1.17 -13.79
C LYS A 95 -8.69 0.22 -14.23
N ASP A 96 -9.91 0.39 -13.71
CA ASP A 96 -11.04 -0.37 -14.19
C ASP A 96 -10.94 -0.26 -15.71
N LYS A 97 -10.41 -1.30 -16.33
CA LYS A 97 -10.59 -1.49 -17.76
C LYS A 97 -12.07 -1.59 -17.78
N GLU A 98 -12.71 -0.53 -18.29
CA GLU A 98 -14.13 -0.52 -18.62
C GLU A 98 -14.46 -1.95 -18.98
N ARG A 99 -15.18 -2.65 -18.10
CA ARG A 99 -15.65 -3.99 -18.43
C ARG A 99 -16.43 -3.72 -19.69
N GLU A 100 -15.87 -4.09 -20.84
CA GLU A 100 -16.70 -4.29 -22.02
C GLU A 100 -17.78 -5.23 -21.50
N ASP A 101 -19.00 -4.70 -21.40
CA ASP A 101 -20.23 -5.48 -21.28
C ASP A 101 -20.26 -6.38 -22.52
N THR A 102 -19.48 -7.46 -22.45
CA THR A 102 -19.64 -8.60 -23.31
C THR A 102 -20.90 -9.23 -22.79
N ASP A 103 -22.00 -8.80 -23.40
CA ASP A 103 -23.36 -9.30 -23.24
C ASP A 103 -23.33 -10.80 -23.54
N LEU A 104 -22.94 -11.58 -22.53
CA LEU A 104 -22.82 -13.03 -22.60
C LEU A 104 -24.24 -13.59 -22.68
N LYS A 105 -24.77 -13.67 -23.89
CA LYS A 105 -26.02 -14.36 -24.18
C LYS A 105 -25.81 -15.85 -24.01
N VAL A 106 -26.27 -16.36 -22.88
CA VAL A 106 -26.40 -17.81 -22.64
C VAL A 106 -27.67 -18.28 -23.35
N THR A 107 -27.52 -19.02 -24.44
CA THR A 107 -28.63 -19.71 -25.10
C THR A 107 -28.71 -21.13 -24.53
N LEU A 108 -29.86 -21.48 -23.93
CA LEU A 108 -30.15 -22.83 -23.48
C LEU A 108 -31.00 -23.53 -24.55
N GLU A 109 -30.46 -24.58 -25.16
CA GLU A 109 -31.23 -25.49 -26.03
C GLU A 109 -31.58 -26.75 -25.23
N VAL A 110 -32.87 -27.04 -25.12
CA VAL A 110 -33.37 -28.28 -24.51
C VAL A 110 -33.40 -29.34 -25.61
N ILE A 111 -32.49 -30.31 -25.53
CA ILE A 111 -32.52 -31.51 -26.36
C ILE A 111 -33.45 -32.50 -25.67
N SER A 112 -34.68 -32.63 -26.18
CA SER A 112 -35.55 -33.74 -25.80
C SER A 112 -35.15 -34.96 -26.62
N ASP A 113 -34.46 -35.92 -26.01
CA ASP A 113 -34.33 -37.27 -26.57
C ASP A 113 -35.72 -37.91 -26.57
N GLY A 114 -36.39 -37.81 -27.73
CA GLY A 114 -37.62 -38.52 -28.02
C GLY A 114 -37.32 -40.02 -28.12
N ASN A 115 -37.29 -40.67 -26.96
CA ASN A 115 -37.32 -42.12 -26.86
C ASN A 115 -38.79 -42.55 -27.00
N GLU A 116 -39.25 -42.75 -28.23
CA GLU A 116 -40.49 -43.48 -28.49
C GLU A 116 -40.16 -44.94 -28.85
N ALA A 117 -40.84 -45.81 -28.10
CA ALA A 117 -40.75 -47.27 -28.09
C ALA A 117 -41.28 -47.92 -29.37
#